data_AF-A0AAJ6LP73-F1
#
_entry.id   AF-A0AAJ6LP73-F1
#
_cell.length_a   1.000
_cell.length_b   1.000
_cell.length_c   1.000
_cell.angle_alpha   90.00
_cell.angle_beta   90.00
_cell.angle_gamma   90.00
#
_symmetry.space_group_name_H-M   'P 1'
#
loop_
_entity.id
_entity.type
_entity.pdbx_description
1 polymer ?
#
loop_
_entity_poly.entity_id
_entity_poly.type
_entity_poly.pdbx_seq_one_letter_code
_entity_poly.pdbx_strand_id
1 'polypeptide(L)' 'MNNDIIELRLTAIEAAIKTISAAICANEGPLSDDLHNQIQLLRDQISSPENTVKQEAITYQTIKLLDSLNCDPWDPF' A
#
# COMPACT_ATOMS: atom_id res chain seq x y z
N MET A 1 -19.07 -13.25 17.81
CA MET A 1 -18.45 -14.26 16.92
C MET A 1 -18.59 -13.82 15.47
N ASN A 2 -17.89 -12.75 15.08
CA ASN A 2 -17.92 -12.21 13.70
C ASN A 2 -16.66 -11.37 13.41
N ASN A 3 -16.10 -10.71 14.42
CA ASN A 3 -14.86 -9.93 14.30
C ASN A 3 -13.64 -10.79 13.96
N ASP A 4 -13.47 -11.94 14.61
CA ASP A 4 -12.30 -12.82 14.37
C ASP A 4 -12.23 -13.32 12.91
N ILE A 5 -13.38 -13.58 12.29
CA ILE A 5 -13.47 -13.99 10.88
C ILE A 5 -13.15 -12.82 9.95
N ILE A 6 -13.59 -11.61 10.30
CA ILE A 6 -13.27 -10.40 9.53
C ILE A 6 -11.77 -10.10 9.62
N GLU A 7 -11.17 -10.16 10.81
CA GLU A 7 -9.74 -9.97 11.01
C GLU A 7 -8.91 -11.01 10.23
N LEU A 8 -9.32 -12.28 10.26
CA LEU A 8 -8.65 -13.32 9.48
C LEU A 8 -8.68 -13.03 7.97
N ARG A 9 -9.83 -12.59 7.46
CA ARG A 9 -9.98 -12.23 6.03
C ARG A 9 -9.15 -11.01 5.66
N LEU A 10 -9.13 -9.99 6.49
CA LEU A 10 -8.32 -8.79 6.27
C LEU A 10 -6.83 -9.15 6.26
N THR A 11 -6.39 -9.98 7.22
CA THR A 11 -5.00 -10.47 7.28
C THR A 11 -4.61 -11.27 6.03
N ALA A 12 -5.50 -12.14 5.55
CA ALA A 12 -5.26 -12.91 4.34
C ALA A 12 -5.16 -12.03 3.08
N ILE A 13 -6.02 -11.01 2.96
CA ILE A 13 -5.96 -10.02 1.88
C ILE A 13 -4.64 -9.24 1.95
N GLU A 14 -4.23 -8.83 3.15
CA GLU A 14 -2.97 -8.12 3.40
C GLU A 14 -1.76 -8.92 2.88
N ALA A 15 -1.70 -10.20 3.24
CA ALA A 15 -0.62 -11.09 2.84
C ALA A 15 -0.60 -11.33 1.32
N ALA A 16 -1.78 -11.49 0.69
CA ALA A 16 -1.89 -11.68 -0.75
C ALA A 16 -1.39 -10.46 -1.53
N ILE A 17 -1.78 -9.25 -1.13
CA ILE A 17 -1.36 -8.00 -1.77
C ILE A 17 0.16 -7.86 -1.68
N LYS A 18 0.75 -8.00 -0.48
CA LYS A 18 2.20 -7.90 -0.30
C LYS A 18 2.97 -8.91 -1.16
N THR A 19 2.47 -10.14 -1.23
CA THR A 19 3.09 -11.20 -2.05
C THR A 19 3.08 -10.85 -3.53
N ILE A 20 1.95 -10.35 -4.05
CA ILE A 20 1.83 -9.94 -5.45
C ILE A 20 2.75 -8.75 -5.74
N SER A 21 2.75 -7.73 -4.89
CA SER A 21 3.63 -6.56 -5.06
C SER A 21 5.10 -6.94 -5.08
N ALA A 22 5.54 -7.80 -4.15
CA ALA A 22 6.92 -8.29 -4.13
C ALA A 22 7.27 -9.07 -5.40
N ALA A 23 6.36 -9.91 -5.91
CA ALA A 23 6.55 -10.65 -7.15
C ALA A 23 6.62 -9.73 -8.38
N ILE A 24 5.84 -8.65 -8.42
CA ILE A 24 5.92 -7.65 -9.48
C ILE A 24 7.28 -6.95 -9.45
N CYS A 25 7.72 -6.47 -8.30
CA CYS A 25 9.00 -5.77 -8.16
C CYS A 25 10.22 -6.66 -8.47
N ALA A 26 10.16 -7.95 -8.11
CA ALA A 26 11.28 -8.87 -8.32
C ALA A 26 11.56 -9.21 -9.79
N ASN A 27 10.58 -9.01 -10.69
CA ASN A 27 10.73 -9.37 -12.10
C ASN A 27 11.21 -8.21 -12.98
N GLU A 28 11.31 -6.98 -12.42
CA GLU A 28 11.62 -5.74 -13.13
C GLU A 28 10.73 -5.49 -14.39
N GLY A 29 10.83 -4.31 -15.00
CA GLY A 29 10.11 -4.00 -16.25
C GLY A 29 8.74 -3.31 -16.10
N PRO A 30 7.91 -3.27 -17.16
CA PRO A 30 6.82 -2.29 -17.28
C PRO A 30 5.77 -2.33 -16.17
N LEU A 31 5.50 -3.52 -15.61
CA LEU A 31 4.54 -3.67 -14.52
C LEU A 31 5.12 -3.19 -13.18
N SER A 32 6.43 -3.35 -12.98
CA SER A 32 7.13 -2.79 -11.81
C SER A 32 7.15 -1.26 -11.89
N ASP A 33 7.41 -0.70 -13.07
CA ASP A 33 7.39 0.75 -13.29
C ASP A 33 5.99 1.34 -13.09
N ASP A 34 4.95 0.68 -13.63
CA ASP A 34 3.56 1.09 -13.43
C ASP A 34 3.18 1.05 -11.94
N LEU A 35 3.54 -0.02 -11.21
CA LEU A 35 3.29 -0.11 -9.77
C LEU A 35 3.97 1.04 -9.00
N HIS A 36 5.23 1.35 -9.31
CA HIS A 36 5.94 2.49 -8.71
C HIS A 36 5.24 3.83 -9.02
N ASN A 37 4.80 4.03 -10.26
CA ASN A 37 4.06 5.23 -10.65
C ASN A 37 2.73 5.36 -9.90
N GLN A 38 1.97 4.28 -9.75
CA GLN A 38 0.73 4.29 -8.97
C GLN A 38 0.99 4.62 -7.50
N ILE A 39 2.05 4.05 -6.90
CA ILE A 39 2.45 4.37 -5.52
C ILE A 39 2.81 5.86 -5.40
N GLN A 40 3.55 6.42 -6.36
CA GLN A 40 3.89 7.84 -6.35
C GLN A 40 2.65 8.73 -6.44
N LEU A 41 1.68 8.40 -7.31
CA LEU A 41 0.41 9.12 -7.39
C LEU A 41 -0.35 9.12 -6.04
N LEU A 42 -0.33 8.00 -5.31
CA LEU A 42 -0.93 7.93 -3.97
C LEU A 42 -0.18 8.79 -2.95
N ARG A 43 1.16 8.87 -3.02
CA ARG A 43 1.97 9.76 -2.16
C ARG A 43 1.67 11.23 -2.44
N ASP A 44 1.58 11.60 -3.71
CA ASP A 44 1.25 12.96 -4.12
C ASP A 44 -0.17 13.35 -3.65
N GLN A 45 -1.10 12.38 -3.67
CA GLN A 45 -2.44 12.57 -3.12
C GLN A 45 -2.40 12.88 -1.62
N ILE A 46 -1.59 12.19 -0.80
CA ILE A 46 -1.46 12.47 0.64
C ILE A 46 -1.06 13.93 0.89
N SER A 47 -0.20 14.48 0.03
CA SER A 47 0.29 15.85 0.16
C SER A 47 -0.75 16.92 -0.23
N SER A 48 -1.95 16.51 -0.70
CA SER A 48 -3.02 17.43 -1.09
C SER A 48 -3.72 18.04 0.13
N PRO A 49 -3.85 19.38 0.20
CA PRO A 49 -4.48 20.07 1.32
C PRO A 49 -6.01 19.83 1.42
N GLU A 50 -6.61 19.17 0.43
CA GLU A 50 -8.05 18.89 0.40
C GLU A 50 -8.43 17.55 1.06
N ASN A 51 -7.46 16.75 1.48
CA ASN A 51 -7.75 15.44 2.07
C ASN A 51 -8.25 15.53 3.51
N THR A 52 -9.17 14.64 3.84
CA THR A 52 -9.53 14.37 5.23
C THR A 52 -8.50 13.44 5.89
N VAL A 53 -8.33 13.56 7.20
CA VAL A 53 -7.48 12.65 8.02
C VAL A 53 -7.80 11.16 7.76
N LYS A 54 -9.07 10.84 7.50
CA LYS A 54 -9.48 9.46 7.18
C LYS A 54 -8.97 9.01 5.81
N GLN A 55 -9.02 9.87 4.80
CA GLN A 55 -8.50 9.58 3.47
C GLN A 55 -6.98 9.43 3.50
N GLU A 56 -6.27 10.30 4.25
CA GLU A 56 -4.83 10.19 4.46
C GLU A 56 -4.46 8.86 5.10
N ALA A 57 -5.15 8.47 6.19
CA ALA A 57 -4.89 7.20 6.87
C ALA A 57 -5.12 5.98 5.96
N ILE A 58 -6.20 5.97 5.17
CA ILE A 58 -6.48 4.90 4.21
C ILE A 58 -5.42 4.85 3.12
N THR A 59 -5.02 6.00 2.58
CA THR A 59 -4.02 6.11 1.52
C THR A 59 -2.65 5.65 2.00
N TYR A 60 -2.26 6.06 3.21
CA TYR A 60 -1.02 5.62 3.86
C TYR A 60 -0.98 4.09 4.04
N GLN A 61 -2.06 3.50 4.56
CA GLN A 61 -2.12 2.04 4.70
C GLN A 61 -2.05 1.35 3.34
N THR A 62 -2.70 1.91 2.32
CA THR A 62 -2.67 1.36 0.96
C THR A 62 -1.26 1.35 0.39
N ILE A 63 -0.51 2.46 0.54
CA ILE A 63 0.90 2.54 0.13
C ILE A 63 1.74 1.50 0.86
N LYS A 64 1.57 1.35 2.19
CA LYS A 64 2.32 0.36 2.98
C LYS A 64 2.10 -1.08 2.51
N LEU A 65 0.93 -1.40 1.98
CA LEU A 65 0.62 -2.72 1.43
C LEU A 65 1.25 -2.93 0.06
N LEU A 66 1.25 -1.89 -0.78
CA LEU A 66 1.76 -1.95 -2.14
C LEU A 66 3.29 -1.85 -2.21
N ASP A 67 3.90 -1.02 -1.35
CA ASP A 67 5.33 -0.73 -1.32
C ASP A 67 6.02 -1.30 -0.07
N SER A 68 5.79 -2.59 0.20
CA SER A 68 6.30 -3.22 1.41
C SER A 68 7.84 -3.28 1.52
N LEU A 69 8.56 -3.00 0.41
CA LEU A 69 10.02 -3.00 0.34
C LEU A 69 10.64 -1.61 0.54
N ASN A 70 9.98 -0.52 0.12
CA ASN A 70 10.52 0.84 0.29
C ASN A 70 9.81 1.67 1.37
N CYS A 71 8.67 1.22 1.92
CA CYS A 71 8.11 1.84 3.12
C CYS A 71 8.91 1.41 4.36
N ASP A 72 10.02 2.09 4.62
CA ASP A 72 10.61 2.08 5.96
C ASP A 72 9.58 2.72 6.91
N PRO A 73 9.09 2.00 7.95
CA PRO A 73 8.12 2.54 8.90
C PRO A 73 8.64 3.74 9.71
N TRP A 74 9.92 4.10 9.57
CA TRP A 74 10.55 5.20 10.29
C TRP A 74 10.91 6.40 9.41
N ASP A 75 10.77 6.32 8.09
CA ASP A 75 11.14 7.41 7.18
C ASP A 75 9.91 8.28 6.89
N PRO A 76 9.93 9.58 7.25
CA PRO A 76 8.82 10.47 6.94
C PRO A 76 8.84 10.82 5.45
N PHE A 77 7.64 10.83 4.84
CA PHE A 77 7.44 11.29 3.46
C PHE A 77 7.74 12.78 3.30
#